data_AF-A0A7V1KN30-F1
#
_entry.id   AF-A0A7V1KN30-F1
#
_cell.length_a   1.000
_cell.length_b   1.000
_cell.length_c   1.000
_cell.angle_alpha   90.00
_cell.angle_beta   90.00
_cell.angle_gamma   90.00
#
_symmetry.space_group_name_H-M   'P 1'
#
loop_
_entity.id
_entity.type
_entity.pdbx_description
1 polymer ?
#
loop_
_entity_poly.entity_id
_entity_poly.type
_entity_poly.pdbx_seq_one_letter_code
_entity_poly.pdbx_strand_id
1 'polypeptide(L)'
;MPYRCRECGYQSPKWLGRCPRCGSWDSFQQVGEEEGEGSWIGARPQALPQVERPPKERIPTGLSEVDRLLGGGLIPGAVILFGGEPGIGKSTLLLQLAGKLAATSGPVLYVSGEEAPAQVKLRAERLRIDSPELYLLSEQHLFRIVRAIEELQPKALMVDSLQTMVARPDGGDIGGVAQVREAAAQLARLAKGLSMTCFLVSHITKGGEFAGPKTVEHLVDVAVYLEGTREGDLRILRSVKNRFGATHEVAVFQMGERGLVEVPNPSTFFVPRDRPERPGAAVVPVLEGTRPLLVEIQALVAPNRGYGPPQRRMAGLDYNRVLVLLAVMEKRLGAHLGSTDVYLAVAGGLEV
;
A
#
# COMPACT_ATOMS: atom_id res chain seq x y z
N MET A 1 40.19 18.42 5.60
CA MET A 1 38.88 19.05 5.85
C MET A 1 38.62 20.08 4.77
N PRO A 2 37.52 20.00 4.02
CA PRO A 2 37.24 20.95 2.95
C PRO A 2 36.74 22.29 3.51
N TYR A 3 37.18 23.37 2.88
CA TYR A 3 36.74 24.74 3.13
C TYR A 3 35.75 25.15 2.05
N ARG A 4 34.66 25.80 2.42
CA ARG A 4 33.64 26.30 1.48
C ARG A 4 33.58 27.82 1.54
N CYS A 5 33.58 28.48 0.38
CA CYS A 5 33.36 29.92 0.28
C CYS A 5 31.89 30.25 0.60
N ARG A 6 31.66 31.15 1.55
CA ARG A 6 30.32 31.60 1.97
C ARG A 6 29.57 32.35 0.86
N GLU A 7 30.31 33.03 -0.02
CA GLU A 7 29.73 33.90 -1.06
C GLU A 7 29.30 33.14 -2.33
N CYS A 8 30.03 32.10 -2.72
CA CYS A 8 29.82 31.43 -4.02
C CYS A 8 29.86 29.89 -3.97
N GLY A 9 29.98 29.32 -2.77
CA GLY A 9 29.97 27.87 -2.55
C GLY A 9 31.20 27.11 -3.04
N TYR A 10 32.25 27.78 -3.52
CA TYR A 10 33.48 27.13 -4.00
C TYR A 10 34.16 26.32 -2.89
N GLN A 11 34.52 25.07 -3.16
CA GLN A 11 35.15 24.16 -2.21
C GLN A 11 36.65 24.00 -2.48
N SER A 12 37.45 24.01 -1.41
CA SER A 12 38.91 23.84 -1.45
C SER A 12 39.37 22.91 -0.33
N PRO A 13 40.34 22.00 -0.56
CA PRO A 13 40.88 21.13 0.49
C PRO A 13 41.73 21.87 1.54
N LYS A 14 42.12 23.12 1.28
CA LYS A 14 42.90 23.99 2.17
C LYS A 14 42.33 25.41 2.21
N TRP A 15 42.55 26.16 3.29
CA TRP A 15 42.18 27.56 3.36
C TRP A 15 42.95 28.35 2.30
N LEU A 16 42.21 29.05 1.45
CA LEU A 16 42.77 29.97 0.46
C LEU A 16 42.29 31.35 0.87
N GLY A 17 43.16 32.25 1.32
CA GLY A 17 42.75 33.58 1.83
C GLY A 17 41.87 34.38 0.86
N ARG A 18 41.97 34.08 -0.44
CA ARG A 18 41.10 34.61 -1.50
C ARG A 18 40.41 33.48 -2.28
N CYS A 19 39.11 33.60 -2.49
CA CYS A 19 38.35 32.65 -3.31
C CYS A 19 38.74 32.75 -4.79
N PRO A 20 39.20 31.66 -5.44
CA PRO A 20 39.58 31.68 -6.85
C PRO A 20 38.37 31.80 -7.80
N ARG A 21 37.14 31.57 -7.30
CA ARG A 21 35.92 31.66 -8.11
C ARG A 21 35.29 33.06 -8.10
N CYS A 22 35.08 33.64 -6.92
CA CYS A 22 34.41 34.95 -6.79
C CYS A 22 35.34 36.10 -6.40
N GLY A 23 36.61 35.82 -6.11
CA GLY A 23 37.60 36.85 -5.77
C GLY A 23 37.50 37.42 -4.35
N SER A 24 36.49 37.03 -3.56
CA SER A 24 36.29 37.48 -2.18
C SER A 24 37.42 37.04 -1.24
N TRP A 25 37.79 37.92 -0.32
CA TRP A 25 38.78 37.68 0.73
C TRP A 25 38.12 37.19 2.02
N ASP A 26 38.81 36.31 2.76
CA ASP A 26 38.37 35.72 4.04
C ASP A 26 36.97 35.09 4.02
N SER A 27 36.50 34.71 2.83
CA SER A 27 35.16 34.18 2.62
C SER A 27 35.05 32.68 2.85
N PHE A 28 36.18 31.98 3.06
CA PHE A 28 36.15 30.56 3.36
C PHE A 28 35.63 30.30 4.78
N GLN A 29 34.99 29.15 4.94
CA GLN A 29 34.64 28.60 6.23
C GLN A 29 35.01 27.13 6.20
N GLN A 30 35.58 26.65 7.29
CA GLN A 30 35.84 25.22 7.45
C GLN A 30 34.49 24.51 7.51
N VAL A 31 34.23 23.62 6.56
CA VAL A 31 33.10 22.72 6.67
C VAL A 31 33.57 21.68 7.68
N GLY A 32 33.02 21.72 8.89
CA GLY A 32 33.18 20.62 9.83
C GLY A 32 32.74 19.33 9.17
N GLU A 33 33.20 18.19 9.67
CA GLU A 33 32.35 17.01 9.55
C GLU A 33 30.98 17.48 10.06
N GLU A 34 29.96 17.46 9.21
CA GLU A 34 28.62 17.27 9.76
C GLU A 34 28.81 15.98 10.57
N GLU A 35 28.91 16.13 11.90
CA GLU A 35 28.67 15.03 12.82
C GLU A 35 27.39 14.42 12.28
N GLY A 36 27.52 13.27 11.60
CA GLY A 36 26.46 12.76 10.75
C GLY A 36 25.19 12.81 11.58
N GLU A 37 24.23 13.66 11.15
CA GLU A 37 23.08 14.05 11.95
C GLU A 37 22.62 12.83 12.72
N GLY A 38 22.81 12.91 14.04
CA GLY A 38 22.87 11.76 14.92
C GLY A 38 21.74 10.79 14.58
N SER A 39 22.09 9.52 14.44
CA SER A 39 21.11 8.44 14.52
C SER A 39 20.16 8.76 15.66
N TRP A 40 18.92 9.17 15.34
CA TRP A 40 17.86 9.43 16.31
C TRP A 40 17.59 8.21 17.20
N ILE A 41 18.12 7.05 16.80
CA ILE A 41 18.24 5.86 17.62
C ILE A 41 19.62 5.88 18.28
N GLY A 42 19.77 6.67 19.35
CA GLY A 42 20.92 6.64 20.25
C GLY A 42 20.95 5.41 21.17
N ALA A 43 20.36 4.30 20.72
CA ALA A 43 20.22 3.09 21.54
C ALA A 43 21.57 2.40 21.67
N ARG A 44 22.02 2.20 22.92
CA ARG A 44 23.18 1.36 23.20
C ARG A 44 22.86 -0.09 22.84
N PRO A 45 23.83 -0.87 22.33
CA PRO A 45 23.62 -2.30 22.13
C PRO A 45 23.16 -2.98 23.43
N GLN A 46 22.06 -3.72 23.35
CA GLN A 46 21.53 -4.52 24.46
C GLN A 46 21.61 -6.00 24.08
N ALA A 47 21.88 -6.86 25.06
CA ALA A 47 21.78 -8.30 24.83
C ALA A 47 20.31 -8.65 24.56
N LEU A 48 20.04 -9.49 23.54
CA LEU A 48 18.67 -9.83 23.15
C LEU A 48 17.75 -10.26 24.31
N PRO A 49 18.22 -11.01 25.34
CA PRO A 49 17.39 -11.36 26.51
C PRO A 49 17.00 -10.17 27.40
N GLN A 50 17.71 -9.04 27.31
CA GLN A 50 17.47 -7.82 28.08
C GLN A 50 16.55 -6.84 27.35
N VAL A 51 16.29 -7.08 26.06
CA VAL A 51 15.37 -6.24 25.28
C VAL A 51 13.95 -6.54 25.75
N GLU A 52 13.30 -5.53 26.31
CA GLU A 52 11.89 -5.64 26.70
C GLU A 52 11.05 -6.03 25.49
N ARG A 53 10.13 -6.98 25.70
CA ARG A 53 9.20 -7.36 24.64
C ARG A 53 8.34 -6.13 24.33
N PRO A 54 8.10 -5.81 23.05
CA PRO A 54 7.17 -4.76 22.70
C PRO A 54 5.81 -5.05 23.36
N PRO A 55 5.07 -4.02 23.80
CA PRO A 55 3.77 -4.20 24.41
C PRO A 55 2.89 -5.06 23.48
N LYS A 56 2.27 -6.10 24.06
CA LYS A 56 1.42 -7.04 23.31
C LYS A 56 0.13 -6.40 22.80
N GLU A 57 -0.24 -5.24 23.32
CA GLU A 57 -1.52 -4.59 23.00
C GLU A 57 -1.43 -3.94 21.62
N ARG A 58 -2.05 -4.61 20.66
CA ARG A 58 -2.33 -4.04 19.35
C ARG A 58 -3.49 -3.07 19.48
N ILE A 59 -3.41 -1.96 18.75
CA ILE A 59 -4.48 -0.97 18.69
C ILE A 59 -5.48 -1.45 17.62
N PRO A 60 -6.74 -1.72 17.98
CA PRO A 60 -7.74 -2.11 17.00
C PRO A 60 -8.02 -0.94 16.05
N THR A 61 -8.04 -1.20 14.74
CA THR A 61 -8.35 -0.18 13.73
C THR A 61 -9.83 0.17 13.67
N GLY A 62 -10.68 -0.69 14.25
CA GLY A 62 -12.14 -0.61 14.09
C GLY A 62 -12.63 -1.13 12.73
N LEU A 63 -11.73 -1.73 11.93
CA LEU A 63 -12.01 -2.48 10.71
C LEU A 63 -11.48 -3.91 10.90
N SER A 64 -12.40 -4.85 11.09
CA SER A 64 -12.10 -6.24 11.45
C SER A 64 -11.25 -6.98 10.41
N GLU A 65 -11.48 -6.74 9.12
CA GLU A 65 -10.71 -7.32 8.02
C GLU A 65 -9.29 -6.73 7.98
N VAL A 66 -9.13 -5.43 8.27
CA VAL A 66 -7.81 -4.79 8.36
C VAL A 66 -7.05 -5.31 9.57
N ASP A 67 -7.70 -5.41 10.72
CA ASP A 67 -7.10 -5.96 11.95
C ASP A 67 -6.60 -7.38 11.70
N ARG A 68 -7.42 -8.24 11.07
CA ARG A 68 -7.00 -9.59 10.67
C ARG A 68 -5.78 -9.57 9.75
N LEU A 69 -5.83 -8.77 8.68
CA LEU A 69 -4.74 -8.66 7.71
C LEU A 69 -3.42 -8.23 8.36
N LEU A 70 -3.48 -7.34 9.35
CA LEU A 70 -2.31 -6.86 10.10
C LEU A 70 -1.87 -7.79 11.24
N GLY A 71 -2.54 -8.92 11.44
CA GLY A 71 -2.21 -9.91 12.48
C GLY A 71 -2.82 -9.59 13.86
N GLY A 72 -3.96 -8.91 13.89
CA GLY A 72 -4.76 -8.61 15.09
C GLY A 72 -4.83 -7.13 15.46
N GLY A 73 -4.48 -6.21 14.55
CA GLY A 73 -4.49 -4.74 14.79
C GLY A 73 -3.13 -4.07 14.60
N LEU A 74 -3.08 -2.76 14.85
CA LEU A 74 -1.90 -1.91 14.65
C LEU A 74 -0.86 -2.11 15.75
N ILE A 75 0.39 -1.99 15.36
CA ILE A 75 1.53 -2.01 16.26
C ILE A 75 2.11 -0.60 16.38
N PRO A 76 2.27 -0.06 17.59
CA PRO A 76 2.94 1.22 17.80
C PRO A 76 4.30 1.28 17.13
N GLY A 77 4.59 2.36 16.42
CA GLY A 77 5.84 2.56 15.69
C GLY A 77 5.95 1.80 14.36
N ALA A 78 4.91 1.08 13.94
CA ALA A 78 4.89 0.39 12.65
C ALA A 78 4.69 1.36 11.49
N VAL A 79 5.35 1.07 10.38
CA VAL A 79 5.18 1.79 9.11
C VAL A 79 4.46 0.89 8.10
N ILE A 80 3.32 1.36 7.59
CA ILE A 80 2.41 0.60 6.74
C ILE A 80 2.25 1.32 5.39
N LEU A 81 2.65 0.66 4.30
CA LEU A 81 2.51 1.18 2.93
C LEU A 81 1.21 0.69 2.29
N PHE A 82 0.41 1.62 1.77
CA PHE A 82 -0.78 1.37 0.95
C PHE A 82 -0.45 1.64 -0.53
N GLY A 83 -0.24 0.56 -1.29
CA GLY A 83 -0.07 0.56 -2.73
C GLY A 83 -1.38 0.34 -3.49
N GLY A 84 -1.43 0.75 -4.76
CA GLY A 84 -2.57 0.46 -5.65
C GLY A 84 -2.70 1.48 -6.77
N GLU A 85 -3.52 1.18 -7.77
CA GLU A 85 -3.78 2.10 -8.89
C GLU A 85 -4.47 3.40 -8.42
N PRO A 86 -4.27 4.54 -9.09
CA PRO A 86 -5.06 5.75 -8.86
C PRO A 86 -6.57 5.47 -8.95
N GLY A 87 -7.37 6.11 -8.10
CA GLY A 87 -8.83 5.95 -8.11
C GLY A 87 -9.38 4.66 -7.49
N ILE A 88 -8.53 3.70 -7.08
CA ILE A 88 -9.00 2.40 -6.56
C ILE A 88 -9.69 2.48 -5.18
N GLY A 89 -9.47 3.57 -4.44
CA GLY A 89 -10.06 3.80 -3.11
C GLY A 89 -9.07 3.89 -1.95
N LYS A 90 -7.75 4.00 -2.20
CA LYS A 90 -6.71 4.07 -1.15
C LYS A 90 -6.97 5.19 -0.13
N SER A 91 -7.10 6.42 -0.60
CA SER A 91 -7.40 7.59 0.21
C SER A 91 -8.73 7.47 0.95
N THR A 92 -9.71 6.78 0.36
CA THR A 92 -11.02 6.55 1.00
C THR A 92 -10.87 5.58 2.17
N LEU A 93 -10.18 4.45 1.98
CA LEU A 93 -9.89 3.50 3.05
C LEU A 93 -9.04 4.13 4.15
N LEU A 94 -8.02 4.89 3.78
CA LEU A 94 -7.13 5.58 4.71
C LEU A 94 -7.90 6.60 5.57
N LEU A 95 -8.78 7.39 4.95
CA LEU A 95 -9.59 8.37 5.67
C LEU A 95 -10.60 7.68 6.62
N GLN A 96 -11.21 6.56 6.21
CA GLN A 96 -12.07 5.75 7.09
C GLN A 96 -11.30 5.17 8.28
N LEU A 97 -10.09 4.67 8.05
CA LEU A 97 -9.19 4.21 9.11
C LEU A 97 -8.83 5.35 10.06
N ALA A 98 -8.49 6.52 9.52
CA ALA A 98 -8.17 7.72 10.31
C ALA A 98 -9.32 8.14 11.22
N GLY A 99 -10.55 8.19 10.69
CA GLY A 99 -11.73 8.52 11.47
C GLY A 99 -12.00 7.52 12.61
N LYS A 100 -11.88 6.21 12.34
CA LYS A 100 -12.08 5.16 13.36
C LYS A 100 -11.00 5.17 14.43
N LEU A 101 -9.75 5.38 14.05
CA LEU A 101 -8.64 5.50 14.99
C LEU A 101 -8.76 6.76 15.84
N ALA A 102 -9.12 7.89 15.24
CA ALA A 102 -9.37 9.13 15.96
C ALA A 102 -10.48 8.96 17.01
N ALA A 103 -11.55 8.25 16.66
CA ALA A 103 -12.67 8.02 17.57
C ALA A 103 -12.36 7.08 18.76
N THR A 104 -11.33 6.23 18.66
CA THR A 104 -11.09 5.14 19.63
C THR A 104 -9.74 5.20 20.33
N SER A 105 -8.74 5.80 19.69
CA SER A 105 -7.33 5.65 20.06
C SER A 105 -6.64 6.98 20.37
N GLY A 106 -7.28 8.13 20.11
CA GLY A 106 -6.76 9.48 20.37
C GLY A 106 -6.35 10.22 19.10
N PRO A 107 -5.52 11.28 19.20
CA PRO A 107 -5.23 12.18 18.08
C PRO A 107 -4.64 11.46 16.87
N VAL A 108 -5.19 11.74 15.69
CA VAL A 108 -4.71 11.25 14.39
C VAL A 108 -4.43 12.43 13.47
N LEU A 109 -3.25 12.46 12.85
CA LEU A 109 -2.88 13.48 11.87
C LEU A 109 -3.02 12.93 10.45
N TYR A 110 -3.95 13.48 9.67
CA TYR A 110 -4.08 13.24 8.25
C TYR A 110 -3.36 14.34 7.48
N VAL A 111 -2.29 13.99 6.77
CA VAL A 111 -1.51 14.88 5.93
C VAL A 111 -1.88 14.64 4.47
N SER A 112 -2.40 15.67 3.81
CA SER A 112 -2.63 15.64 2.37
C SER A 112 -1.70 16.60 1.65
N GLY A 113 -1.02 16.12 0.62
CA GLY A 113 -0.24 16.98 -0.29
C GLY A 113 -0.90 17.21 -1.65
N GLU A 114 -1.95 16.46 -1.96
CA GLU A 114 -2.64 16.47 -3.27
C GLU A 114 -3.98 17.23 -3.24
N GLU A 115 -4.77 17.07 -2.17
CA GLU A 115 -6.15 17.56 -2.10
C GLU A 115 -6.26 18.79 -1.18
N ALA A 116 -7.10 19.75 -1.57
CA ALA A 116 -7.38 20.90 -0.72
C ALA A 116 -8.17 20.48 0.54
N PRO A 117 -8.00 21.17 1.69
CA PRO A 117 -8.68 20.82 2.93
C PRO A 117 -10.21 20.68 2.81
N ALA A 118 -10.84 21.55 2.03
CA ALA A 118 -12.29 21.52 1.79
C ALA A 118 -12.74 20.24 1.06
N GLN A 119 -11.93 19.70 0.14
CA GLN A 119 -12.25 18.48 -0.59
C GLN A 119 -12.15 17.25 0.32
N VAL A 120 -11.11 17.19 1.15
CA VAL A 120 -10.96 16.13 2.16
C VAL A 120 -12.12 16.18 3.16
N LYS A 121 -12.53 17.38 3.59
CA LYS A 121 -13.68 17.57 4.48
C LYS A 121 -14.98 17.03 3.87
N LEU A 122 -15.29 17.37 2.62
CA LEU A 122 -16.48 16.84 1.92
C LEU A 122 -16.49 15.31 1.86
N ARG A 123 -15.32 14.70 1.64
CA ARG A 123 -15.19 13.24 1.67
C ARG A 123 -15.40 12.69 3.08
N ALA A 124 -14.84 13.32 4.11
CA ALA A 124 -15.03 12.92 5.50
C ALA A 124 -16.51 12.98 5.91
N GLU A 125 -17.23 14.02 5.51
CA GLU A 125 -18.68 14.17 5.74
C GLU A 125 -19.47 13.05 5.06
N ARG A 126 -19.17 12.74 3.79
CA ARG A 126 -19.80 11.62 3.07
C ARG A 126 -19.55 10.27 3.77
N LEU A 127 -18.35 10.09 4.30
CA LEU A 127 -17.95 8.89 5.06
C LEU A 127 -18.47 8.89 6.51
N ARG A 128 -19.16 9.96 6.93
CA ARG A 128 -19.69 10.17 8.30
C ARG A 128 -18.60 10.12 9.36
N ILE A 129 -17.48 10.78 9.07
CA ILE A 129 -16.37 10.94 10.01
C ILE A 129 -16.55 12.27 10.71
N ASP A 130 -16.76 12.22 12.03
CA ASP A 130 -17.07 13.37 12.88
C ASP A 130 -16.16 13.46 14.13
N SER A 131 -15.13 12.63 14.20
CA SER A 131 -14.23 12.61 15.37
C SER A 131 -13.48 13.95 15.52
N PRO A 132 -13.54 14.59 16.71
CA PRO A 132 -12.79 15.82 16.98
C PRO A 132 -11.28 15.60 17.06
N GLU A 133 -10.84 14.34 17.19
CA GLU A 133 -9.43 13.93 17.30
C GLU A 133 -8.78 13.69 15.92
N LEU A 134 -9.51 13.92 14.81
CA LEU A 134 -8.96 13.82 13.46
C LEU A 134 -8.50 15.20 12.98
N TYR A 135 -7.18 15.39 12.94
CA TYR A 135 -6.54 16.62 12.49
C TYR A 135 -6.15 16.50 11.02
N LEU A 136 -6.40 17.56 10.25
CA LEU A 136 -6.04 17.62 8.82
C LEU A 136 -4.97 18.68 8.61
N LEU A 137 -3.88 18.30 7.96
CA LEU A 137 -2.80 19.19 7.55
C LEU A 137 -2.60 19.10 6.04
N SER A 138 -2.81 20.20 5.34
CA SER A 138 -2.50 20.30 3.90
C SER A 138 -1.09 20.87 3.74
N GLU A 139 -0.08 20.00 3.67
CA GLU A 139 1.32 20.39 3.62
C GLU A 139 2.14 19.33 2.84
N GLN A 140 3.15 19.81 2.12
CA GLN A 140 4.06 19.00 1.32
C GLN A 140 5.46 18.96 1.93
N HIS A 141 5.87 20.01 2.64
CA HIS A 141 7.20 20.11 3.23
C HIS A 141 7.33 19.27 4.50
N LEU A 142 8.20 18.26 4.46
CA LEU A 142 8.39 17.32 5.55
C LEU A 142 8.77 18.02 6.86
N PHE A 143 9.59 19.06 6.81
CA PHE A 143 9.96 19.85 7.99
C PHE A 143 8.76 20.42 8.76
N ARG A 144 7.75 20.92 8.06
CA ARG A 144 6.54 21.47 8.68
C ARG A 144 5.63 20.37 9.21
N ILE A 145 5.58 19.24 8.51
CA ILE A 145 4.87 18.05 8.97
C ILE A 145 5.48 17.52 10.27
N VAL A 146 6.82 17.45 10.37
CA VAL A 146 7.52 17.03 11.59
C VAL A 146 7.19 17.95 12.76
N ARG A 147 7.22 19.28 12.57
CA ARG A 147 6.81 20.23 13.62
C ARG A 147 5.38 20.01 14.10
N ALA A 148 4.45 19.81 13.17
CA ALA A 148 3.06 19.51 13.53
C ALA A 148 2.94 18.19 14.32
N ILE A 149 3.74 17.18 13.98
CA ILE A 149 3.80 15.91 14.72
C ILE A 149 4.36 16.11 16.13
N GLU A 150 5.42 16.91 16.30
CA GLU A 150 6.02 17.22 17.60
C GLU A 150 5.04 17.98 18.51
N GLU A 151 4.27 18.91 17.95
CA GLU A 151 3.26 19.69 18.69
C GLU A 151 2.02 18.85 19.05
N LEU A 152 1.51 18.06 18.11
CA LEU A 152 0.26 17.30 18.29
C LEU A 152 0.47 15.96 19.00
N GLN A 153 1.66 15.37 18.90
CA GLN A 153 2.01 14.01 19.35
C GLN A 153 0.94 12.95 18.98
N PRO A 154 0.60 12.81 17.69
CA PRO A 154 -0.48 11.92 17.27
C PRO A 154 -0.14 10.44 17.47
N LYS A 155 -1.17 9.62 17.70
CA LYS A 155 -1.06 8.16 17.81
C LYS A 155 -0.88 7.49 16.45
N ALA A 156 -1.46 8.10 15.41
CA ALA A 156 -1.28 7.67 14.04
C ALA A 156 -1.10 8.86 13.08
N LEU A 157 -0.25 8.66 12.09
CA LEU A 157 0.00 9.58 10.98
C LEU A 157 -0.47 8.93 9.68
N MET A 158 -1.26 9.66 8.89
CA MET A 158 -1.73 9.26 7.56
C MET A 158 -1.12 10.19 6.52
N VAL A 159 -0.37 9.67 5.55
CA VAL A 159 0.28 10.48 4.51
C VAL A 159 -0.28 10.13 3.14
N ASP A 160 -1.02 11.06 2.54
CA ASP A 160 -1.74 10.91 1.27
C ASP A 160 -1.38 12.05 0.28
N SER A 161 -0.37 11.90 -0.59
CA SER A 161 0.45 10.71 -0.85
C SER A 161 1.94 10.99 -0.68
N LEU A 162 2.74 9.94 -0.60
CA LEU A 162 4.19 10.04 -0.40
C LEU A 162 4.88 10.74 -1.58
N GLN A 163 4.33 10.64 -2.78
CA GLN A 163 4.85 11.29 -3.98
C GLN A 163 4.89 12.82 -3.87
N THR A 164 3.98 13.42 -3.09
CA THR A 164 3.93 14.88 -2.89
C THR A 164 4.87 15.41 -1.81
N MET A 165 5.53 14.54 -1.06
CA MET A 165 6.30 14.95 0.12
C MET A 165 7.68 15.47 -0.27
N VAL A 166 7.99 16.70 0.09
CA VAL A 166 9.26 17.37 -0.16
C VAL A 166 10.14 17.31 1.09
N ALA A 167 11.14 16.42 1.06
CA ALA A 167 12.09 16.25 2.17
C ALA A 167 13.20 17.32 2.20
N ARG A 168 13.61 17.85 1.03
CA ARG A 168 14.63 18.91 0.91
C ARG A 168 14.11 20.01 -0.02
N PRO A 169 14.16 21.28 0.38
CA PRO A 169 13.75 22.40 -0.48
C PRO A 169 14.57 22.48 -1.79
N ASP A 170 15.83 22.03 -1.75
CA ASP A 170 16.80 22.19 -2.84
C ASP A 170 16.97 20.92 -3.70
N GLY A 171 16.17 19.86 -3.47
CA GLY A 171 16.49 18.51 -3.92
C GLY A 171 15.48 17.86 -4.86
N GLY A 172 15.86 17.75 -6.14
CA GLY A 172 15.30 16.79 -7.11
C GLY A 172 13.89 17.10 -7.66
N ASP A 173 13.46 16.29 -8.62
CA ASP A 173 12.12 16.38 -9.19
C ASP A 173 11.08 15.85 -8.21
N ILE A 174 10.02 16.63 -7.98
CA ILE A 174 8.88 16.27 -7.12
C ILE A 174 8.30 14.92 -7.57
N GLY A 175 8.22 13.96 -6.65
CA GLY A 175 7.71 12.61 -6.93
C GLY A 175 8.75 11.64 -7.49
N GLY A 176 10.01 12.07 -7.63
CA GLY A 176 11.13 11.24 -8.03
C GLY A 176 11.49 10.16 -7.00
N VAL A 177 12.12 9.09 -7.48
CA VAL A 177 12.49 7.92 -6.66
C VAL A 177 13.34 8.27 -5.43
N ALA A 178 14.33 9.17 -5.59
CA ALA A 178 15.22 9.56 -4.50
C ALA A 178 14.47 10.32 -3.39
N GLN A 179 13.63 11.28 -3.76
CA GLN A 179 12.84 12.07 -2.82
C GLN A 179 11.83 11.21 -2.05
N VAL A 180 11.11 10.33 -2.75
CA VAL A 180 10.11 9.45 -2.12
C VAL A 180 10.78 8.46 -1.16
N ARG A 181 11.96 7.93 -1.50
CA ARG A 181 12.73 7.09 -0.58
C ARG A 181 13.18 7.85 0.66
N GLU A 182 13.69 9.06 0.47
CA GLU A 182 14.17 9.88 1.59
C GLU A 182 13.03 10.27 2.53
N ALA A 183 11.91 10.74 1.99
CA ALA A 183 10.72 11.06 2.77
C ALA A 183 10.20 9.83 3.54
N ALA A 184 10.09 8.67 2.89
CA ALA A 184 9.67 7.44 3.53
C ALA A 184 10.64 7.00 4.65
N ALA A 185 11.95 7.13 4.43
CA ALA A 185 12.96 6.77 5.42
C ALA A 185 12.91 7.70 6.65
N GLN A 186 12.73 9.01 6.46
CA GLN A 186 12.59 9.96 7.55
C GLN A 186 11.30 9.73 8.35
N LEU A 187 10.16 9.57 7.67
CA LEU A 187 8.89 9.25 8.31
C LEU A 187 8.94 7.92 9.07
N ALA A 188 9.62 6.91 8.52
CA ALA A 188 9.80 5.62 9.17
C ALA A 188 10.65 5.72 10.44
N ARG A 189 11.73 6.53 10.41
CA ARG A 189 12.54 6.81 11.61
C ARG A 189 11.71 7.53 12.68
N LEU A 190 10.94 8.55 12.28
CA LEU A 190 10.09 9.31 13.18
C LEU A 190 9.00 8.46 13.83
N ALA A 191 8.31 7.63 13.05
CA ALA A 191 7.29 6.70 13.53
C ALA A 191 7.84 5.77 14.63
N LYS A 192 9.02 5.19 14.40
CA LYS A 192 9.70 4.30 15.35
C LYS A 192 10.15 5.02 16.61
N GLY A 193 10.73 6.22 16.47
CA GLY A 193 11.18 7.03 17.61
C GLY A 193 10.03 7.48 18.52
N LEU A 194 8.88 7.82 17.93
CA LEU A 194 7.71 8.31 18.67
C LEU A 194 6.70 7.21 19.04
N SER A 195 6.97 5.94 18.72
CA SER A 195 6.00 4.84 18.84
C SER A 195 4.64 5.16 18.19
N MET A 196 4.65 5.94 17.11
CA MET A 196 3.49 6.38 16.34
C MET A 196 3.29 5.47 15.14
N THR A 197 2.06 5.01 14.87
CA THR A 197 1.80 4.22 13.66
C THR A 197 1.75 5.13 12.44
N CYS A 198 2.48 4.81 11.38
CA CYS A 198 2.57 5.65 10.19
C CYS A 198 2.03 4.91 8.96
N PHE A 199 1.05 5.52 8.29
CA PHE A 199 0.47 5.02 7.05
C PHE A 199 0.91 5.88 5.88
N LEU A 200 1.37 5.21 4.83
CA LEU A 200 2.02 5.82 3.68
C LEU A 200 1.25 5.41 2.42
N VAL A 201 0.60 6.34 1.72
CA VAL A 201 -0.03 6.04 0.43
C VAL A 201 0.97 6.23 -0.69
N SER A 202 1.00 5.26 -1.61
CA SER A 202 1.78 5.33 -2.84
C SER A 202 0.97 4.82 -4.03
N HIS A 203 0.98 5.57 -5.13
CA HIS A 203 0.32 5.19 -6.37
C HIS A 203 1.20 4.29 -7.24
N ILE A 204 0.61 3.26 -7.86
CA ILE A 204 1.30 2.47 -8.89
C ILE A 204 1.43 3.33 -10.15
N THR A 205 2.67 3.47 -10.62
CA THR A 205 3.02 4.25 -11.80
C THR A 205 3.44 3.27 -12.90
N LYS A 206 2.85 3.39 -14.10
CA LYS A 206 3.14 2.49 -15.23
C LYS A 206 4.39 2.90 -16.03
N GLY A 207 4.90 4.11 -15.79
CA GLY A 207 5.92 4.75 -16.64
C GLY A 207 7.34 4.90 -16.06
N GLY A 208 7.63 4.43 -14.85
CA GLY A 208 8.98 4.52 -14.25
C GLY A 208 9.49 5.93 -13.89
N GLU A 209 8.91 6.99 -14.46
CA GLU A 209 9.22 8.40 -14.17
C GLU A 209 8.86 8.81 -12.72
N PHE A 210 7.79 8.21 -12.18
CA PHE A 210 7.34 8.44 -10.81
C PHE A 210 7.62 7.24 -9.91
N ALA A 211 7.99 7.51 -8.67
CA ALA A 211 8.24 6.45 -7.69
C ALA A 211 6.97 5.64 -7.40
N GLY A 212 6.97 4.37 -7.81
CA GLY A 212 5.94 3.41 -7.43
C GLY A 212 6.13 2.82 -6.03
N PRO A 213 5.16 2.06 -5.51
CA PRO A 213 5.20 1.55 -4.14
C PRO A 213 6.37 0.58 -3.90
N LYS A 214 6.76 -0.19 -4.92
CA LYS A 214 7.92 -1.12 -4.89
C LYS A 214 9.23 -0.44 -4.51
N THR A 215 9.34 0.86 -4.77
CA THR A 215 10.53 1.67 -4.49
C THR A 215 10.81 1.80 -2.99
N VAL A 216 9.76 1.76 -2.16
CA VAL A 216 9.83 1.95 -0.70
C VAL A 216 9.37 0.72 0.10
N GLU A 217 8.89 -0.32 -0.57
CA GLU A 217 8.39 -1.57 0.04
C GLU A 217 9.41 -2.21 1.01
N HIS A 218 10.72 -2.11 0.72
CA HIS A 218 11.77 -2.63 1.59
C HIS A 218 11.96 -1.81 2.88
N LEU A 219 11.61 -0.52 2.88
CA LEU A 219 11.80 0.43 4.00
C LEU A 219 10.68 0.35 5.05
N VAL A 220 9.51 -0.16 4.68
CA VAL A 220 8.34 -0.24 5.56
C VAL A 220 8.26 -1.59 6.30
N ASP A 221 7.48 -1.65 7.38
CA ASP A 221 7.31 -2.89 8.15
C ASP A 221 6.19 -3.77 7.56
N VAL A 222 5.16 -3.13 7.02
CA VAL A 222 4.04 -3.79 6.32
C VAL A 222 3.80 -3.10 4.97
N ALA A 223 3.57 -3.88 3.93
CA ALA A 223 3.13 -3.39 2.63
C ALA A 223 1.87 -4.12 2.18
N VAL A 224 0.84 -3.32 1.86
CA VAL A 224 -0.46 -3.79 1.42
C VAL A 224 -0.84 -3.15 0.08
N TYR A 225 -1.51 -3.91 -0.78
CA TYR A 225 -1.95 -3.46 -2.10
C TYR A 225 -3.45 -3.56 -2.20
N LEU A 226 -4.10 -2.44 -2.57
CA LEU A 226 -5.51 -2.39 -2.86
C LEU A 226 -5.71 -2.60 -4.37
N GLU A 227 -6.32 -3.73 -4.71
CA GLU A 227 -6.57 -4.22 -6.06
C GLU A 227 -8.08 -4.21 -6.34
N GLY A 228 -8.46 -3.92 -7.58
CA GLY A 228 -9.85 -4.00 -8.03
C GLY A 228 -10.12 -5.29 -8.77
N THR A 229 -11.33 -5.82 -8.64
CA THR A 229 -11.81 -6.90 -9.51
C THR A 229 -12.23 -6.32 -10.87
N ARG A 230 -12.04 -7.08 -11.96
CA ARG A 230 -12.43 -6.64 -13.32
C ARG A 230 -13.94 -6.42 -13.46
N GLU A 231 -14.73 -7.19 -12.73
CA GLU A 231 -16.19 -7.16 -12.75
C GLU A 231 -16.70 -6.87 -11.33
N GLY A 232 -17.05 -5.61 -11.06
CA GLY A 232 -17.77 -5.22 -9.84
C GLY A 232 -17.06 -4.23 -8.92
N ASP A 233 -17.76 -3.91 -7.82
CA ASP A 233 -17.34 -2.91 -6.84
C ASP A 233 -16.42 -3.47 -5.75
N LEU A 234 -15.98 -4.73 -5.90
CA LEU A 234 -15.08 -5.35 -4.94
C LEU A 234 -13.67 -4.78 -5.05
N ARG A 235 -13.06 -4.62 -3.87
CA ARG A 235 -11.67 -4.19 -3.67
C ARG A 235 -11.00 -5.18 -2.74
N ILE A 236 -9.90 -5.74 -3.18
CA ILE A 236 -9.12 -6.73 -2.41
C ILE A 236 -7.88 -6.01 -1.89
N LEU A 237 -7.75 -5.92 -0.57
CA LEU A 237 -6.54 -5.45 0.09
C LEU A 237 -5.68 -6.67 0.43
N ARG A 238 -4.47 -6.75 -0.11
CA ARG A 238 -3.58 -7.90 0.03
C ARG A 238 -2.30 -7.51 0.74
N SER A 239 -1.87 -8.28 1.74
CA SER A 239 -0.53 -8.13 2.31
C SER A 239 0.51 -8.82 1.42
N VAL A 240 1.55 -8.08 1.01
CA VAL A 240 2.72 -8.66 0.32
C VAL A 240 3.92 -8.75 1.24
N LYS A 241 3.98 -7.86 2.24
CA LYS A 241 5.01 -7.85 3.28
C LYS A 241 4.31 -7.59 4.61
N ASN A 242 4.56 -8.44 5.59
CA ASN A 242 4.07 -8.24 6.95
C ASN A 242 5.10 -8.77 7.95
N ARG A 243 5.80 -7.87 8.64
CA ARG A 243 6.75 -8.26 9.71
C ARG A 243 6.06 -8.73 10.98
N PHE A 244 4.75 -8.56 11.09
CA PHE A 244 3.98 -8.73 12.31
C PHE A 244 2.84 -9.74 12.18
N GLY A 245 2.73 -10.44 11.05
CA GLY A 245 1.65 -11.36 10.76
C GLY A 245 1.97 -12.17 9.50
N ALA A 246 0.98 -12.93 9.03
CA ALA A 246 1.14 -13.69 7.79
C ALA A 246 1.21 -12.77 6.57
N THR A 247 2.01 -13.18 5.59
CA THR A 247 1.98 -12.61 4.24
C THR A 247 0.88 -13.29 3.42
N HIS A 248 0.42 -12.61 2.36
CA HIS A 248 -0.66 -13.06 1.47
C HIS A 248 -2.05 -13.12 2.09
N GLU A 249 -2.24 -12.60 3.31
CA GLU A 249 -3.57 -12.39 3.87
C GLU A 249 -4.36 -11.37 3.03
N VAL A 250 -5.66 -11.61 2.89
CA VAL A 250 -6.56 -10.75 2.12
C VAL A 250 -7.74 -10.24 2.95
N ALA A 251 -8.02 -8.96 2.79
CA ALA A 251 -9.20 -8.27 3.28
C ALA A 251 -10.04 -7.85 2.08
N VAL A 252 -11.34 -8.13 2.09
CA VAL A 252 -12.22 -7.83 0.96
C VAL A 252 -13.17 -6.72 1.37
N PHE A 253 -13.31 -5.74 0.49
CA PHE A 253 -14.18 -4.59 0.66
C PHE A 253 -15.08 -4.44 -0.56
N GLN A 254 -16.25 -3.84 -0.36
CA GLN A 254 -17.12 -3.40 -1.43
C GLN A 254 -17.18 -1.87 -1.42
N MET A 255 -16.97 -1.25 -2.58
CA MET A 255 -17.17 0.19 -2.74
C MET A 255 -18.68 0.47 -2.78
N GLY A 256 -19.15 1.32 -1.88
CA GLY A 256 -20.51 1.82 -1.85
C GLY A 256 -20.57 3.34 -1.72
N GLU A 257 -21.78 3.89 -1.63
CA GLU A 257 -21.99 5.34 -1.51
C GLU A 257 -21.33 5.96 -0.27
N ARG A 258 -21.19 5.17 0.80
CA ARG A 258 -20.57 5.56 2.08
C ARG A 258 -19.10 5.14 2.19
N GLY A 259 -18.44 4.85 1.07
CA GLY A 259 -17.05 4.40 1.03
C GLY A 259 -16.92 2.89 0.99
N LEU A 260 -15.81 2.37 1.50
CA LEU A 260 -15.46 0.95 1.49
C LEU A 260 -16.07 0.24 2.70
N VAL A 261 -16.88 -0.79 2.43
CA VAL A 261 -17.54 -1.61 3.44
C VAL A 261 -16.86 -2.97 3.51
N GLU A 262 -16.57 -3.46 4.72
CA GLU A 262 -15.94 -4.77 4.92
C GLU A 262 -16.85 -5.90 4.45
N VAL A 263 -16.25 -6.89 3.79
CA VAL A 263 -16.93 -8.12 3.35
C VAL A 263 -16.31 -9.32 4.09
N PRO A 264 -16.89 -9.73 5.24
CA PRO A 264 -16.37 -10.86 6.02
C PRO A 264 -16.47 -12.20 5.29
N ASN A 265 -17.47 -12.35 4.42
CA ASN A 265 -17.67 -13.55 3.62
C ASN A 265 -17.69 -13.20 2.11
N PRO A 266 -16.53 -13.13 1.44
CA PRO A 266 -16.46 -12.81 0.02
C PRO A 266 -17.07 -13.90 -0.87
N SER A 267 -17.16 -15.14 -0.39
CA SER A 267 -17.73 -16.26 -1.16
C SER A 267 -19.17 -16.01 -1.60
N THR A 268 -19.94 -15.18 -0.88
CA THR A 268 -21.32 -14.85 -1.25
C THR A 268 -21.43 -14.01 -2.51
N PHE A 269 -20.35 -13.33 -2.92
CA PHE A 269 -20.31 -12.54 -4.15
C PHE A 269 -20.06 -13.41 -5.38
N PHE A 270 -19.21 -14.43 -5.24
CA PHE A 270 -18.86 -15.34 -6.33
C PHE A 270 -19.86 -16.49 -6.48
N VAL A 271 -20.48 -16.90 -5.37
CA VAL A 271 -21.44 -18.01 -5.32
C VAL A 271 -22.69 -17.55 -4.58
N PRO A 272 -23.73 -17.09 -5.30
CA PRO A 272 -25.02 -16.77 -4.69
C PRO A 272 -25.59 -18.01 -3.99
N ARG A 273 -26.15 -17.83 -2.78
CA ARG A 273 -26.72 -18.94 -1.99
C ARG A 273 -27.90 -19.61 -2.68
N ASP A 274 -28.74 -18.84 -3.38
CA ASP A 274 -29.97 -19.32 -4.03
C ASP A 274 -29.75 -19.65 -5.51
N ARG A 275 -28.58 -20.19 -5.85
CA ARG A 275 -28.25 -20.55 -7.23
C ARG A 275 -28.95 -21.86 -7.61
N PRO A 276 -29.71 -21.90 -8.73
CA PRO A 276 -30.17 -23.16 -9.30
C PRO A 276 -29.00 -23.95 -9.89
N GLU A 277 -29.09 -25.27 -9.89
CA GLU A 277 -28.12 -26.12 -10.59
C GLU A 277 -28.09 -25.78 -12.08
N ARG A 278 -26.88 -25.59 -12.61
CA ARG A 278 -26.64 -25.20 -14.01
C ARG A 278 -25.58 -26.13 -14.58
N PRO A 279 -25.86 -26.86 -15.67
CA PRO A 279 -24.85 -27.63 -16.38
C PRO A 279 -23.66 -26.75 -16.76
N GLY A 280 -22.45 -27.28 -16.58
CA GLY A 280 -21.22 -26.56 -16.89
C GLY A 280 -20.73 -25.59 -15.82
N ALA A 281 -21.38 -25.47 -14.66
CA ALA A 281 -20.90 -24.58 -13.60
C ALA A 281 -20.56 -25.35 -12.32
N ALA A 282 -19.31 -25.27 -11.86
CA ALA A 282 -18.79 -25.95 -10.67
C ALA A 282 -18.24 -24.95 -9.66
N VAL A 283 -18.53 -25.15 -8.37
CA VAL A 283 -17.97 -24.32 -7.29
C VAL A 283 -16.70 -24.99 -6.77
N VAL A 284 -15.60 -24.24 -6.76
CA VAL A 284 -14.29 -24.73 -6.33
C VAL A 284 -13.75 -23.81 -5.22
N PRO A 285 -13.25 -24.38 -4.10
CA PRO A 285 -12.49 -23.60 -3.13
C PRO A 285 -11.10 -23.30 -3.71
N VAL A 286 -10.78 -22.00 -3.83
CA VAL A 286 -9.44 -21.52 -4.16
C VAL A 286 -8.83 -20.83 -2.94
N LEU A 287 -7.51 -20.91 -2.80
CA LEU A 287 -6.79 -20.26 -1.70
C LEU A 287 -6.19 -18.96 -2.17
N GLU A 288 -6.68 -17.86 -1.60
CA GLU A 288 -6.09 -16.54 -1.78
C GLU A 288 -5.22 -16.22 -0.56
N GLY A 289 -3.95 -16.63 -0.65
CA GLY A 289 -3.07 -16.76 0.52
C GLY A 289 -3.54 -17.87 1.46
N THR A 290 -3.96 -17.51 2.67
CA THR A 290 -4.55 -18.44 3.66
C THR A 290 -6.07 -18.48 3.61
N ARG A 291 -6.72 -17.53 2.91
CA ARG A 291 -8.17 -17.39 2.91
C ARG A 291 -8.80 -18.28 1.83
N PRO A 292 -9.68 -19.23 2.19
CA PRO A 292 -10.46 -19.96 1.21
C PRO A 292 -11.55 -19.04 0.63
N LEU A 293 -11.55 -18.91 -0.69
CA LEU A 293 -12.61 -18.25 -1.46
C LEU A 293 -13.33 -19.33 -2.27
N LEU A 294 -14.65 -19.38 -2.19
CA LEU A 294 -15.43 -20.21 -3.12
C LEU A 294 -15.62 -19.42 -4.40
N VAL A 295 -15.20 -19.99 -5.53
CA VAL A 295 -15.35 -19.40 -6.86
C VAL A 295 -16.10 -20.36 -7.77
N GLU A 296 -16.88 -19.80 -8.69
CA GLU A 296 -17.58 -20.57 -9.71
C GLU A 296 -16.74 -20.65 -10.98
N ILE A 297 -16.41 -21.86 -11.42
CA ILE A 297 -15.85 -22.12 -12.74
C ILE A 297 -17.01 -22.49 -13.68
N GLN A 298 -17.12 -21.77 -14.79
CA GLN A 298 -18.12 -21.96 -15.81
C GLN A 298 -17.47 -22.56 -17.06
N ALA A 299 -18.15 -23.51 -17.68
CA ALA A 299 -17.75 -24.24 -18.85
C ALA A 299 -18.91 -24.28 -19.84
N LEU A 300 -18.65 -23.85 -21.08
CA LEU A 300 -19.52 -24.04 -22.22
C LEU A 300 -18.78 -24.89 -23.24
N VAL A 301 -19.28 -26.12 -23.45
CA VAL A 301 -18.77 -27.06 -24.45
C VAL A 301 -19.82 -27.18 -25.53
N ALA A 302 -19.45 -26.86 -26.77
CA ALA A 302 -20.34 -26.88 -27.92
C ALA A 302 -19.71 -27.64 -29.10
N PRO A 303 -20.50 -28.36 -29.92
CA PRO A 303 -19.97 -28.97 -31.13
C PRO A 303 -19.41 -27.91 -32.08
N ASN A 304 -18.18 -28.09 -32.56
CA ASN A 304 -17.64 -27.23 -33.61
C ASN A 304 -18.39 -27.54 -34.92
N ARG A 305 -19.07 -26.53 -35.48
CA ARG A 305 -19.90 -26.67 -36.69
C ARG A 305 -19.10 -26.60 -38.01
N GLY A 306 -17.79 -26.83 -37.97
CA GLY A 306 -16.94 -26.97 -39.16
C GLY A 306 -16.28 -25.67 -39.64
N TYR A 307 -16.20 -24.64 -38.80
CA TYR A 307 -15.62 -23.33 -39.14
C TYR A 307 -14.11 -23.24 -38.81
N GLY A 308 -13.37 -24.34 -38.98
CA GLY A 308 -11.92 -24.40 -38.71
C GLY A 308 -11.54 -25.19 -37.45
N PRO A 309 -10.31 -25.01 -36.90
CA PRO A 309 -9.87 -25.74 -35.73
C PRO A 309 -10.74 -25.39 -34.50
N PRO A 310 -11.00 -26.36 -33.59
CA PRO A 310 -11.80 -26.13 -32.39
C PRO A 310 -11.28 -24.98 -31.55
N GLN A 311 -12.19 -24.10 -31.13
CA GLN A 311 -11.85 -22.96 -30.29
C GLN A 311 -11.67 -23.39 -28.84
N ARG A 312 -10.63 -22.85 -28.22
CA ARG A 312 -10.36 -23.02 -26.79
C ARG A 312 -10.12 -21.65 -26.20
N ARG A 313 -11.08 -21.13 -25.44
CA ARG A 313 -10.99 -19.80 -24.83
C ARG A 313 -11.12 -19.91 -23.32
N MET A 314 -10.20 -19.26 -22.62
CA MET A 314 -10.11 -19.28 -21.17
C MET A 314 -10.12 -17.85 -20.64
N ALA A 315 -10.86 -17.62 -19.56
CA ALA A 315 -10.82 -16.38 -18.79
C ALA A 315 -10.58 -16.71 -17.31
N GLY A 316 -9.47 -16.23 -16.75
CA GLY A 316 -9.13 -16.50 -15.35
C GLY A 316 -8.55 -17.89 -15.06
N LEU A 317 -8.20 -18.67 -16.09
CA LEU A 317 -7.58 -19.99 -15.96
C LEU A 317 -6.33 -20.08 -16.82
N ASP A 318 -5.31 -20.79 -16.34
CA ASP A 318 -4.14 -21.13 -17.15
C ASP A 318 -4.52 -22.00 -18.35
N TYR A 319 -4.17 -21.52 -19.54
CA TYR A 319 -4.52 -22.18 -20.80
C TYR A 319 -3.91 -23.59 -20.91
N ASN A 320 -2.64 -23.76 -20.52
CA ASN A 320 -1.94 -25.03 -20.65
C ASN A 320 -2.49 -26.09 -19.68
N ARG A 321 -2.80 -25.68 -18.45
CA ARG A 321 -3.43 -26.51 -17.43
C ARG A 321 -4.78 -27.05 -17.92
N VAL A 322 -5.58 -26.20 -18.56
CA VAL A 322 -6.85 -26.65 -19.15
C VAL A 322 -6.64 -27.64 -20.29
N LEU A 323 -5.66 -27.41 -21.18
CA LEU A 323 -5.36 -28.37 -22.27
C LEU A 323 -5.00 -29.76 -21.75
N VAL A 324 -4.20 -29.84 -20.68
CA VAL A 324 -3.87 -31.11 -20.04
C VAL A 324 -5.12 -31.77 -19.46
N LEU A 325 -5.99 -31.01 -18.80
CA LEU A 325 -7.25 -31.54 -18.25
C LEU A 325 -8.15 -32.10 -19.35
N LEU A 326 -8.32 -31.37 -20.47
CA LEU A 326 -9.11 -31.84 -21.61
C LEU A 326 -8.54 -33.15 -22.19
N ALA A 327 -7.22 -33.26 -22.33
CA ALA A 327 -6.57 -34.48 -22.81
C ALA A 327 -6.75 -35.66 -21.85
N VAL A 328 -6.71 -35.42 -20.53
CA VAL A 328 -6.99 -36.43 -19.50
C VAL A 328 -8.45 -36.89 -19.58
N MET A 329 -9.39 -35.97 -19.72
CA MET A 329 -10.82 -36.30 -19.88
C MET A 329 -11.06 -37.16 -21.13
N GLU A 330 -10.44 -36.83 -22.25
CA GLU A 330 -10.58 -37.60 -23.48
C GLU A 330 -9.96 -39.00 -23.36
N LYS A 331 -8.74 -39.10 -22.80
CA LYS A 331 -8.03 -40.39 -22.71
C LYS A 331 -8.53 -41.31 -21.60
N ARG A 332 -9.00 -40.76 -20.49
CA ARG A 332 -9.35 -41.54 -19.27
C ARG A 332 -10.85 -41.63 -19.03
N LEU A 333 -11.62 -40.62 -19.40
CA LEU A 333 -13.08 -40.57 -19.17
C LEU A 333 -13.89 -40.84 -20.45
N GLY A 334 -13.22 -41.00 -21.60
CA GLY A 334 -13.88 -41.28 -22.88
C GLY A 334 -14.67 -40.10 -23.44
N ALA A 335 -14.40 -38.87 -23.00
CA ALA A 335 -15.07 -37.68 -23.49
C ALA A 335 -14.53 -37.27 -24.86
N HIS A 336 -15.35 -37.29 -25.91
CA HIS A 336 -14.96 -36.90 -27.27
C HIS A 336 -14.90 -35.37 -27.44
N LEU A 337 -13.83 -34.76 -26.93
CA LEU A 337 -13.65 -33.29 -26.89
C LEU A 337 -12.76 -32.73 -28.01
N GLY A 338 -12.11 -33.61 -28.79
CA GLY A 338 -11.22 -33.21 -29.88
C GLY A 338 -11.87 -32.37 -30.99
N SER A 339 -13.19 -32.46 -31.15
CA SER A 339 -13.98 -31.72 -32.17
C SER A 339 -14.97 -30.71 -31.57
N THR A 340 -14.85 -30.38 -30.28
CA THR A 340 -15.75 -29.43 -29.61
C THR A 340 -15.05 -28.12 -29.31
N ASP A 341 -15.78 -27.01 -29.43
CA ASP A 341 -15.37 -25.71 -28.91
C ASP A 341 -15.55 -25.70 -27.39
N VAL A 342 -14.53 -25.21 -26.67
CA VAL A 342 -14.50 -25.16 -25.21
C VAL A 342 -14.24 -23.73 -24.76
N TYR A 343 -15.19 -23.19 -24.00
CA TYR A 343 -15.07 -21.90 -23.34
C TYR A 343 -15.11 -22.12 -21.84
N LEU A 344 -14.08 -21.70 -21.11
CA LEU A 344 -14.07 -21.73 -19.65
C LEU A 344 -13.82 -20.34 -19.08
N ALA A 345 -14.49 -20.03 -17.98
CA ALA A 345 -14.33 -18.77 -17.26
C ALA A 345 -14.41 -18.97 -15.75
N VAL A 346 -13.64 -18.19 -15.00
CA VAL A 346 -13.84 -18.01 -13.55
C VAL A 346 -14.77 -16.82 -13.34
N ALA A 347 -15.89 -17.05 -12.65
CA ALA A 347 -16.84 -16.00 -12.32
C ALA A 347 -16.18 -14.94 -11.41
N GLY A 348 -16.47 -13.66 -11.66
CA GLY A 348 -15.94 -12.54 -10.88
C GLY A 348 -14.51 -12.12 -11.27
N GLY A 349 -13.96 -12.66 -12.36
CA GLY A 349 -12.72 -12.18 -12.97
C GLY A 349 -11.45 -12.45 -12.16
N LEU A 350 -11.49 -13.42 -11.24
CA LEU A 350 -10.32 -13.93 -10.53
C LEU A 350 -9.44 -14.79 -11.46
N GLU A 351 -8.15 -14.88 -11.16
CA GLU A 351 -7.20 -15.75 -11.88
C GLU A 351 -6.82 -16.93 -10.96
N VAL A 352 -6.91 -18.17 -11.48
CA VAL A 352 -6.82 -19.45 -10.73
C VAL A 352 -5.88 -20.46 -11.38
#